data_AF-A0A0N6W5L1-F1
#
_entry.id   AF-A0A0N6W5L1-F1
#
_cell.length_a   1.000
_cell.length_b   1.000
_cell.length_c   1.000
_cell.angle_alpha   90.00
_cell.angle_beta   90.00
_cell.angle_gamma   90.00
#
_symmetry.space_group_name_H-M   'P 1'
#
loop_
_entity.id
_entity.type
_entity.pdbx_description
1 polymer ?
#
loop_
_entity_poly.entity_id
_entity_poly.type
_entity_poly.pdbx_seq_one_letter_code
_entity_poly.pdbx_strand_id
1 'polypeptide(L)'
;MIGIPEIGILALAGYRLTQLGVHDAILDPARDRVFDWQTRRPESSVRAFLVTLISCVYCLGWWLSGAVLAAYLLTTDQWTGTPLLLHGLEWLAVAGGAVLLNRWDDSRKDAS
;
A
#
# COMPACT_ATOMS: atom_id res chain seq x y z
N MET A 1 -1.32 -16.67 -12.76
CA MET A 1 -0.17 -16.62 -11.85
C MET A 1 0.87 -15.70 -12.45
N ILE A 2 1.20 -14.60 -11.79
CA ILE A 2 2.12 -13.60 -12.33
C ILE A 2 3.59 -14.06 -12.24
N GLY A 3 4.41 -13.60 -13.18
CA GLY A 3 5.84 -13.90 -13.19
C GLY A 3 6.64 -13.04 -12.19
N ILE A 4 7.92 -13.40 -12.02
CA ILE A 4 8.85 -12.65 -11.16
C ILE A 4 9.03 -11.19 -11.65
N PRO A 5 9.17 -10.91 -12.97
CA PRO A 5 9.28 -9.53 -13.44
C PRO A 5 8.07 -8.68 -13.07
N GLU A 6 6.86 -9.23 -13.22
CA GLU A 6 5.60 -8.57 -12.86
C GLU A 6 5.56 -8.27 -11.36
N ILE A 7 5.92 -9.23 -10.51
CA ILE A 7 6.02 -9.00 -9.05
C ILE A 7 6.98 -7.84 -8.75
N GLY A 8 8.14 -7.78 -9.42
CA GLY A 8 9.11 -6.70 -9.24
C GLY A 8 8.55 -5.33 -9.62
N ILE A 9 7.88 -5.23 -10.77
CA ILE A 9 7.25 -3.98 -11.23
C ILE A 9 6.11 -3.56 -10.28
N LEU A 10 5.26 -4.50 -9.88
CA LEU A 10 4.14 -4.23 -8.98
C LEU A 10 4.64 -3.84 -7.57
N ALA A 11 5.74 -4.42 -7.10
CA ALA A 11 6.38 -4.04 -5.85
C ALA A 11 6.93 -2.60 -5.89
N LEU A 12 7.59 -2.22 -7.00
CA LEU A 12 8.05 -0.85 -7.23
C LEU A 12 6.88 0.15 -7.30
N ALA A 13 5.79 -0.23 -7.99
CA ALA A 13 4.59 0.57 -8.08
C ALA A 13 3.92 0.74 -6.70
N GLY A 14 3.79 -0.35 -5.94
CA GLY A 14 3.29 -0.33 -4.57
C GLY A 14 4.14 0.53 -3.64
N TYR A 15 5.47 0.42 -3.72
CA TYR A 15 6.40 1.30 -3.00
C TYR A 15 6.15 2.77 -3.34
N ARG A 16 6.12 3.14 -4.62
CA ARG A 16 5.90 4.53 -5.03
C ARG A 16 4.55 5.08 -4.60
N LEU A 17 3.49 4.28 -4.71
CA LEU A 17 2.16 4.67 -4.22
C LEU A 17 2.13 4.84 -2.71
N THR A 18 2.86 4.01 -1.96
CA THR A 18 2.98 4.17 -0.51
C THR A 18 3.68 5.47 -0.15
N GLN A 19 4.77 5.80 -0.85
CA GLN A 19 5.49 7.06 -0.68
C GLN A 19 4.59 8.26 -1.00
N LEU A 20 3.80 8.19 -2.08
CA LEU A 20 2.79 9.20 -2.40
C LEU A 20 1.74 9.33 -1.30
N GLY A 21 1.25 8.21 -0.76
CA GLY A 21 0.21 8.16 0.26
C GLY A 21 0.63 8.70 1.63
N VAL A 22 1.88 8.46 2.03
CA VAL A 22 2.33 8.74 3.41
C VAL A 22 3.31 9.89 3.51
N HIS A 23 4.15 10.11 2.50
CA HIS A 23 5.25 11.07 2.57
C HIS A 23 5.09 12.27 1.64
N ASP A 24 4.32 12.15 0.56
CA ASP A 24 4.20 13.23 -0.43
C ASP A 24 3.11 14.24 -0.01
N ALA A 25 3.48 15.52 -0.07
CA ALA A 25 2.62 16.64 0.30
C ALA A 25 1.36 16.76 -0.59
N ILE A 26 1.35 16.09 -1.74
CA ILE A 26 0.20 16.02 -2.65
C ILE A 26 -1.06 15.54 -1.92
N LEU A 27 -0.93 14.59 -0.97
CA LEU A 27 -2.06 14.03 -0.24
C LEU A 27 -2.29 14.65 1.14
N ASP A 28 -1.48 15.61 1.56
CA ASP A 28 -1.64 16.29 2.87
C ASP A 28 -3.04 16.91 3.05
N PRO A 29 -3.61 17.67 2.09
CA PRO A 29 -4.94 18.24 2.26
C PRO A 29 -6.05 17.20 2.42
N ALA A 30 -5.85 16.00 1.85
CA ALA A 30 -6.78 14.89 2.02
C ALA A 30 -6.62 14.23 3.40
N ARG A 31 -5.38 14.04 3.85
CA ARG A 31 -5.07 13.50 5.18
C ARG A 31 -5.57 14.40 6.29
N ASP A 32 -5.35 15.70 6.19
CA ASP A 32 -5.81 16.69 7.17
C ASP A 32 -7.33 16.65 7.33
N ARG A 33 -8.07 16.53 6.21
CA ARG A 33 -9.54 16.36 6.28
C ARG A 33 -9.95 15.07 6.99
N VAL A 34 -9.20 13.99 6.83
CA VAL A 34 -9.49 12.72 7.53
C VAL A 34 -9.18 12.86 9.02
N PHE A 35 -8.08 13.52 9.40
CA PHE A 35 -7.76 13.82 10.79
C PHE A 35 -8.84 14.72 11.41
N ASP A 36 -9.22 15.82 10.75
CA ASP A 36 -10.31 16.71 11.18
C ASP A 36 -11.66 16.00 11.27
N TRP A 37 -11.92 15.02 10.41
CA TRP A 37 -13.10 14.19 10.52
C TRP A 37 -13.05 13.26 11.74
N GLN A 38 -11.88 12.73 12.09
CA GLN A 38 -11.71 11.92 13.30
C GLN A 38 -11.86 12.76 14.58
N THR A 39 -11.33 13.99 14.63
CA THR A 39 -11.45 14.87 15.80
C THR A 39 -12.89 15.24 16.14
N ARG A 40 -13.81 15.21 15.16
CA ARG A 40 -15.26 15.40 15.41
C ARG A 40 -15.92 14.27 16.21
N ARG A 41 -15.31 13.08 16.27
CA ARG A 41 -15.76 11.93 17.09
C ARG A 41 -14.56 11.11 17.57
N PRO A 42 -13.83 11.57 18.59
CA PRO A 42 -12.58 10.96 19.02
C PRO A 42 -12.78 9.53 19.58
N GLU A 43 -13.92 9.28 20.22
CA GLU A 43 -14.27 7.97 20.81
C GLU A 43 -14.56 6.86 19.78
N SER A 44 -14.63 7.20 18.49
CA SER A 44 -14.98 6.22 17.47
C SER A 44 -13.76 5.37 17.08
N SER A 45 -13.77 4.11 17.53
CA SER A 45 -12.74 3.11 17.20
C SER A 45 -12.54 2.91 15.69
N VAL A 46 -13.62 2.98 14.91
CA VAL A 46 -13.56 2.88 13.44
C VAL A 46 -12.80 4.06 12.83
N ARG A 47 -13.02 5.28 13.33
CA ARG A 47 -12.30 6.47 12.82
C ARG A 47 -10.83 6.42 13.19
N ALA A 48 -10.52 6.00 14.41
CA ALA A 48 -9.14 5.80 14.86
C ALA A 48 -8.43 4.75 14.00
N PHE A 49 -9.08 3.61 13.73
CA PHE A 49 -8.52 2.56 12.86
C PHE A 49 -8.21 3.08 11.45
N LEU A 50 -9.13 3.83 10.83
CA LEU A 50 -8.92 4.41 9.50
C LEU A 50 -7.76 5.41 9.48
N VAL A 51 -7.65 6.26 10.51
CA VAL A 51 -6.51 7.17 10.67
C VAL A 51 -5.19 6.40 10.79
N THR A 52 -5.15 5.34 11.60
CA THR A 52 -3.98 4.47 11.72
C THR A 52 -3.62 3.83 10.38
N LEU A 53 -4.63 3.37 9.64
CA LEU A 53 -4.47 2.71 8.34
C LEU A 53 -3.78 3.62 7.32
N ILE A 54 -4.17 4.90 7.25
CA ILE A 54 -3.59 5.87 6.31
C ILE A 54 -2.27 6.48 6.79
N SER A 55 -1.98 6.43 8.09
CA SER A 55 -0.78 7.04 8.67
C SER A 55 0.42 6.09 8.72
N CYS A 56 0.18 4.78 8.72
CA CYS A 56 1.24 3.78 8.78
C CYS A 56 1.66 3.37 7.37
N VAL A 57 2.94 3.57 7.03
CA VAL A 57 3.57 3.14 5.76
C VAL A 57 3.29 1.66 5.48
N TYR A 58 3.39 0.80 6.50
CA TYR A 58 3.17 -0.64 6.33
C TYR A 58 1.68 -0.99 6.14
N CYS A 59 0.78 -0.31 6.85
CA CYS A 59 -0.66 -0.55 6.72
C CYS A 59 -1.18 -0.05 5.38
N LEU A 60 -0.88 1.21 5.03
CA LEU A 60 -1.31 1.77 3.77
C LEU A 60 -0.64 1.04 2.59
N GLY A 61 0.65 0.74 2.72
CA GLY A 61 1.41 0.02 1.70
C GLY A 61 0.85 -1.37 1.42
N TRP A 62 0.41 -2.11 2.45
CA TRP A 62 -0.29 -3.38 2.25
C TRP A 62 -1.50 -3.23 1.33
N TRP A 63 -2.39 -2.27 1.62
CA TRP A 63 -3.60 -2.06 0.82
C TRP A 63 -3.31 -1.52 -0.57
N LEU A 64 -2.34 -0.62 -0.72
CA LEU A 64 -1.95 -0.07 -2.01
C LEU A 64 -1.30 -1.14 -2.91
N SER A 65 -0.44 -2.00 -2.36
CA SER A 65 0.09 -3.16 -3.08
C SER A 65 -1.03 -4.09 -3.57
N GLY A 66 -2.06 -4.33 -2.75
CA GLY A 66 -3.23 -5.11 -3.15
C GLY A 66 -4.05 -4.43 -4.24
N ALA A 67 -4.28 -3.12 -4.13
CA ALA A 67 -5.02 -2.35 -5.13
C ALA A 67 -4.31 -2.34 -6.48
N VAL A 68 -2.98 -2.18 -6.49
CA VAL A 68 -2.14 -2.25 -7.70
C VAL A 68 -2.19 -3.62 -8.33
N LEU A 69 -2.03 -4.68 -7.54
CA LEU A 69 -2.13 -6.06 -8.02
C LEU A 69 -3.53 -6.33 -8.60
N ALA A 70 -4.59 -5.95 -7.89
CA ALA A 70 -5.95 -6.14 -8.36
C ALA A 70 -6.20 -5.38 -9.67
N ALA A 71 -5.75 -4.12 -9.77
CA ALA A 71 -5.83 -3.34 -11.01
C ALA A 71 -5.10 -4.04 -12.16
N TYR A 72 -3.88 -4.53 -11.93
CA TYR A 72 -3.12 -5.27 -12.94
C TYR A 72 -3.84 -6.55 -13.39
N LEU A 73 -4.31 -7.37 -12.45
CA LEU A 73 -5.01 -8.62 -12.76
C LEU A 73 -6.31 -8.38 -13.52
N LEU A 74 -7.05 -7.31 -13.19
CA LEU A 74 -8.30 -6.95 -13.87
C LEU A 74 -8.05 -6.39 -15.27
N THR A 75 -7.03 -5.55 -15.47
CA THR A 75 -6.75 -4.95 -16.80
C THR A 75 -6.07 -5.92 -17.76
N THR A 76 -5.43 -6.97 -17.24
CA THR A 76 -4.78 -8.02 -18.04
C THR A 76 -5.62 -9.29 -18.19
N ASP A 77 -6.86 -9.28 -17.69
CA ASP A 77 -7.77 -10.44 -17.66
C ASP A 77 -7.18 -11.70 -16.97
N GLN A 78 -6.25 -11.50 -16.03
CA GLN A 78 -5.60 -12.57 -15.27
C GLN A 78 -6.30 -12.86 -13.92
N TRP A 79 -7.37 -12.12 -13.61
CA TRP A 79 -8.15 -12.31 -12.39
C TRP A 79 -8.93 -13.64 -12.40
N THR A 80 -9.38 -14.08 -13.56
CA THR A 80 -10.18 -15.30 -13.68
C THR A 80 -9.29 -16.52 -13.94
N GLY A 81 -9.69 -17.69 -13.45
CA GLY A 81 -8.96 -18.96 -13.69
C GLY A 81 -7.80 -19.26 -12.73
N THR A 82 -7.46 -18.36 -11.80
CA THR A 82 -6.48 -18.60 -10.74
C THR A 82 -7.18 -18.67 -9.37
N PRO A 83 -6.89 -19.66 -8.50
CA PRO A 83 -7.45 -19.71 -7.14
C PRO A 83 -7.18 -18.44 -6.34
N LEU A 84 -8.17 -17.98 -5.57
CA LEU A 84 -8.05 -16.80 -4.70
C LEU A 84 -6.85 -16.88 -3.73
N LEU A 85 -6.52 -18.09 -3.27
CA LEU A 85 -5.37 -18.30 -2.40
C LEU A 85 -4.05 -17.91 -3.09
N LEU A 86 -3.90 -18.19 -4.39
CA LEU A 86 -2.71 -17.79 -5.15
C LEU A 86 -2.65 -16.27 -5.30
N HIS A 87 -3.77 -15.58 -5.56
CA HIS A 87 -3.80 -14.11 -5.55
C HIS A 87 -3.42 -13.54 -4.17
N GLY A 88 -3.77 -14.23 -3.09
CA GLY A 88 -3.31 -13.88 -1.75
C GLY A 88 -1.78 -13.98 -1.60
N LEU A 89 -1.17 -15.02 -2.17
CA LEU A 89 0.30 -15.17 -2.19
C LEU A 89 0.97 -14.12 -3.09
N GLU A 90 0.38 -13.81 -4.24
CA GLU A 90 0.85 -12.73 -5.12
C GLU A 90 0.80 -11.38 -4.41
N TRP A 91 -0.26 -11.10 -3.66
CA TRP A 91 -0.37 -9.89 -2.84
C TRP A 91 0.74 -9.85 -1.79
N LEU A 92 0.94 -10.94 -1.04
CA LEU A 92 2.04 -11.05 -0.06
C LEU A 92 3.41 -10.80 -0.70
N ALA A 93 3.65 -11.33 -1.90
CA ALA A 93 4.90 -11.13 -2.62
C ALA A 93 5.11 -9.66 -3.02
N VAL A 94 4.09 -9.02 -3.59
CA VAL A 94 4.13 -7.61 -4.00
C VAL A 94 4.31 -6.69 -2.78
N ALA A 95 3.55 -6.92 -1.72
CA ALA A 95 3.66 -6.16 -0.47
C ALA A 95 5.02 -6.37 0.19
N GLY A 96 5.53 -7.60 0.24
CA GLY A 96 6.85 -7.93 0.75
C GLY A 96 7.96 -7.18 -0.01
N GLY A 97 7.88 -7.16 -1.35
CA GLY A 97 8.82 -6.40 -2.18
C GLY A 97 8.77 -4.89 -1.89
N ALA A 98 7.58 -4.31 -1.79
CA ALA A 98 7.43 -2.89 -1.44
C ALA A 98 7.97 -2.55 -0.04
N VAL A 99 7.76 -3.44 0.94
CA VAL A 99 8.29 -3.29 2.31
C VAL A 99 9.81 -3.35 2.34
N LEU A 100 10.44 -4.25 1.59
CA LEU A 100 11.90 -4.33 1.50
C LEU A 100 12.49 -3.04 0.93
N LEU A 101 11.85 -2.46 -0.09
CA LEU A 101 12.26 -1.17 -0.66
C LEU A 101 12.13 -0.02 0.35
N ASN A 102 11.02 0.04 1.09
CA ASN A 102 10.85 1.04 2.16
C ASN A 102 11.93 0.92 3.22
N ARG A 103 12.20 -0.29 3.72
CA ARG A 103 13.26 -0.49 4.73
C ARG A 103 14.65 -0.13 4.23
N TRP A 104 14.91 -0.41 2.95
CA TRP A 104 16.18 -0.03 2.34
C TRP A 104 16.33 1.49 2.23
N ASP A 105 15.27 2.20 1.83
CA ASP A 105 15.26 3.68 1.79
C ASP A 105 15.46 4.27 3.20
N ASP A 106 14.74 3.77 4.20
CA ASP A 106 14.90 4.19 5.60
C ASP A 106 16.34 3.99 6.10
N SER A 107 16.93 2.83 5.84
CA SER A 107 18.32 2.52 6.26
C SER A 107 19.37 3.46 5.65
N ARG A 108 19.07 4.09 4.51
CA ARG A 108 19.96 5.06 3.86
C ARG A 108 19.80 6.47 4.41
N LYS A 109 18.59 6.85 4.81
CA LYS A 109 18.34 8.13 5.47
C LYS A 109 19.02 8.19 6.84
N ASP A 110 19.08 7.08 7.56
CA ASP A 110 19.74 7.00 8.87
C ASP A 110 21.28 7.06 8.79
N ALA A 111 21.84 6.78 7.61
CA ALA A 111 23.29 6.74 7.37
C ALA A 111 23.88 8.06 6.84
N SER A 112 23.03 9.05 6.53
CA SER A 112 23.41 10.38 6.01
C SER A 112 23.31 11.46 7.08
#